data_AF-A0A0C3B915-F1
#
_entry.id   AF-A0A0C3B915-F1
#
_cell.length_a   1.000
_cell.length_b   1.000
_cell.length_c   1.000
_cell.angle_alpha   90.00
_cell.angle_beta   90.00
_cell.angle_gamma   90.00
#
_symmetry.space_group_name_H-M   'P 1'
#
loop_
_entity.id
_entity.type
_entity.pdbx_description
1 polymer ?
#
loop_
_entity_poly.entity_id
_entity_poly.type
_entity_poly.pdbx_seq_one_letter_code
_entity_poly.pdbx_strand_id
1 'polypeptide(L)'
;MTGDLPSFNDWASHVVEGNHLYMFGGCRPSDSDPTSDFYRWDTQSMRWSNLTNATRFLSNPTNPFGDQPVTMPLPRLHQPALAPYYVGHKKFMLLFGGRNKKALTSDLVAVNLDDLTWFIVQVEGDPVIPRRSSSMVTVDNRVFIFGGSGCRGRGDSKILNTYCVAEYTNHDMKWRWVVRDEPLPEHVPSLGQGSNATSVYGGKKILLTPGRDGDDDAISLSGDNCILFHTTNYTFQTQSHTAGDFPKAMAWYTIGSLPPVHPGGGSPGRVRKATAKAASQRSVASSSSSGQGGSNAFATPSVFISGWIRYSGRYLVPELWKYSLPPDELCECLNIREKLWALDLDMQSFVVVGGRSFLLGRGSDNDLVWNTCVEIFR
;
A
#
# COMPACT_ATOMS: atom_id res chain seq x y z
N MET A 1 -3.98 11.47 20.05
CA MET A 1 -3.77 10.00 20.01
C MET A 1 -3.18 9.54 21.35
N THR A 2 -3.26 8.26 21.69
CA THR A 2 -2.74 7.71 22.97
C THR A 2 -1.90 6.45 22.77
N GLY A 3 -1.29 5.92 23.83
CA GLY A 3 -0.52 4.67 23.81
C GLY A 3 0.96 4.87 23.52
N ASP A 4 1.59 3.85 22.94
CA ASP A 4 3.04 3.83 22.67
C ASP A 4 3.32 4.58 21.36
N LEU A 5 3.34 5.92 21.42
CA LEU A 5 3.51 6.76 20.23
C LEU A 5 4.86 6.46 19.55
N PRO A 6 4.89 6.22 18.23
CA PRO A 6 6.13 5.98 17.53
C PRO A 6 6.97 7.25 17.52
N SER A 7 8.27 7.07 17.74
CA SER A 7 9.26 8.08 17.36
C SER A 7 9.05 8.46 15.90
N PHE A 8 9.26 9.73 15.60
CA PHE A 8 9.35 10.16 14.24
C PHE A 8 10.50 9.41 13.58
N ASN A 9 10.19 8.83 12.43
CA ASN A 9 11.05 7.88 11.77
C ASN A 9 10.88 8.14 10.28
N ASP A 10 11.84 8.85 9.74
CA ASP A 10 11.84 9.19 8.32
C ASP A 10 11.88 7.91 7.51
N TRP A 11 11.12 7.90 6.42
CA TRP A 11 11.02 6.77 5.51
C TRP A 11 10.52 5.46 6.14
N ALA A 12 9.90 5.53 7.33
CA ALA A 12 9.11 4.45 7.85
C ALA A 12 8.00 4.12 6.85
N SER A 13 7.94 2.85 6.47
CA SER A 13 6.98 2.37 5.49
C SER A 13 5.73 1.90 6.22
N HIS A 14 4.57 2.06 5.60
CA HIS A 14 3.31 1.78 6.27
C HIS A 14 2.34 1.00 5.38
N VAL A 15 1.48 0.22 6.03
CA VAL A 15 0.47 -0.61 5.37
C VAL A 15 -0.79 -0.66 6.20
N VAL A 16 -1.94 -0.69 5.53
CA VAL A 16 -3.25 -0.77 6.16
C VAL A 16 -3.77 -2.20 6.08
N GLU A 17 -4.25 -2.72 7.22
CA GLU A 17 -4.98 -3.97 7.31
C GLU A 17 -6.21 -3.75 8.21
N GLY A 18 -7.41 -3.99 7.66
CA GLY A 18 -8.65 -3.76 8.38
C GLY A 18 -8.76 -2.32 8.89
N ASN A 19 -8.82 -2.16 10.22
CA ASN A 19 -8.88 -0.86 10.90
C ASN A 19 -7.55 -0.45 11.54
N HIS A 20 -6.46 -1.11 11.15
CA HIS A 20 -5.13 -0.87 11.69
C HIS A 20 -4.20 -0.31 10.61
N LEU A 21 -3.40 0.68 11.02
CA LEU A 21 -2.21 1.07 10.30
C LEU A 21 -1.00 0.41 10.98
N TYR A 22 -0.18 -0.27 10.19
CA TYR A 22 1.10 -0.80 10.62
C TYR A 22 2.21 0.09 10.06
N MET A 23 3.13 0.52 10.92
CA MET A 23 4.31 1.31 10.58
C MET A 23 5.55 0.48 10.87
N PHE A 24 6.47 0.44 9.92
CA PHE A 24 7.64 -0.43 10.00
C PHE A 24 8.93 0.22 9.46
N GLY A 25 10.03 -0.04 10.17
CA GLY A 25 11.40 0.25 9.71
C GLY A 25 11.67 1.74 9.60
N GLY A 26 12.52 2.14 8.66
CA GLY A 26 12.94 3.53 8.44
C GLY A 26 14.21 3.90 9.19
N CYS A 27 14.50 5.20 9.29
CA CYS A 27 15.62 5.77 10.04
C CYS A 27 15.11 6.80 11.05
N ARG A 28 15.40 6.62 12.34
CA ARG A 28 15.15 7.68 13.33
C ARG A 28 16.09 8.87 13.06
N PRO A 29 15.70 10.12 13.33
CA PRO A 29 16.51 11.30 13.08
C PRO A 29 17.93 11.27 13.69
N SER A 30 18.10 10.58 14.82
CA SER A 30 19.39 10.44 15.53
C SER A 30 20.24 9.26 15.06
N ASP A 31 19.68 8.36 14.23
CA ASP A 31 20.26 7.07 13.94
C ASP A 31 20.80 7.08 12.50
N SER A 32 22.00 6.53 12.30
CA SER A 32 22.57 6.32 10.95
C SER A 32 22.15 4.97 10.34
N ASP A 33 21.63 4.08 11.18
CA ASP A 33 21.28 2.72 10.84
C ASP A 33 19.76 2.55 10.74
N PRO A 34 19.27 1.72 9.81
CA PRO A 34 17.86 1.36 9.77
C PRO A 34 17.37 0.73 11.08
N THR A 35 16.12 0.99 11.43
CA THR A 35 15.48 0.41 12.61
C THR A 35 14.62 -0.80 12.27
N SER A 36 14.21 -1.54 13.30
CA SER A 36 13.20 -2.59 13.24
C SER A 36 11.93 -2.15 13.95
N ASP A 37 11.74 -0.82 14.06
CA ASP A 37 10.59 -0.24 14.74
C ASP A 37 9.32 -0.76 14.08
N PHE A 38 8.45 -1.34 14.89
CA PHE A 38 7.21 -1.91 14.43
C PHE A 38 6.08 -1.46 15.34
N TYR A 39 5.19 -0.63 14.80
CA TYR A 39 4.09 -0.02 15.52
C TYR A 39 2.77 -0.31 14.83
N ARG A 40 1.72 -0.41 15.63
CA ARG A 40 0.35 -0.54 15.15
C ARG A 40 -0.49 0.59 15.72
N TRP A 41 -1.21 1.29 14.86
CA TRP A 41 -2.23 2.25 15.24
C TRP A 41 -3.62 1.66 14.99
N ASP A 42 -4.45 1.64 16.03
CA ASP A 42 -5.86 1.30 15.94
C ASP A 42 -6.68 2.57 15.70
N THR A 43 -7.38 2.62 14.57
CA THR A 43 -8.17 3.79 14.14
C THR A 43 -9.53 3.93 14.84
N GLN A 44 -9.98 2.89 15.53
CA GLN A 44 -11.20 2.93 16.35
C GLN A 44 -10.88 3.50 17.73
N SER A 45 -9.87 2.95 18.40
CA SER A 45 -9.47 3.41 19.75
C SER A 45 -8.50 4.60 19.71
N MET A 46 -8.01 4.99 18.53
CA MET A 46 -7.00 6.04 18.33
C MET A 46 -5.72 5.82 19.15
N ARG A 47 -5.31 4.55 19.30
CA ARG A 47 -4.23 4.10 20.20
C ARG A 47 -3.10 3.45 19.42
N TRP A 48 -1.88 3.88 19.69
CA TRP A 48 -0.65 3.24 19.21
C TRP A 48 -0.20 2.11 20.15
N SER A 49 0.37 1.06 19.59
CA SER A 49 1.01 -0.05 20.30
C SER A 49 2.37 -0.33 19.71
N ASN A 50 3.39 -0.44 20.55
CA ASN A 50 4.74 -0.81 20.12
C ASN A 50 4.85 -2.34 20.08
N LEU A 51 5.06 -2.89 18.89
CA LEU A 51 5.15 -4.32 18.61
C LEU A 51 6.60 -4.81 18.39
N THR A 52 7.58 -3.90 18.45
CA THR A 52 8.99 -4.16 18.09
C THR A 52 9.59 -5.37 18.79
N ASN A 53 9.30 -5.55 20.08
CA ASN A 53 9.81 -6.66 20.90
C ASN A 53 8.80 -7.80 21.09
N ALA A 54 7.64 -7.72 20.44
CA ALA A 54 6.59 -8.74 20.54
C ALA A 54 6.69 -9.81 19.44
N THR A 55 7.55 -9.60 18.44
CA THR A 55 7.67 -10.51 17.29
C THR A 55 8.52 -11.72 17.60
N ARG A 56 8.17 -12.85 16.97
CA ARG A 56 8.89 -14.13 17.14
C ARG A 56 9.25 -14.74 15.80
N PHE A 57 10.50 -15.12 15.63
CA PHE A 57 11.00 -15.70 14.39
C PHE A 57 10.74 -17.22 14.33
N LEU A 58 10.27 -17.67 13.18
CA LEU A 58 10.09 -19.08 12.82
C LEU A 58 11.11 -19.46 11.74
N SER A 59 12.07 -20.32 12.09
CA SER A 59 13.10 -20.81 11.16
C SER A 59 12.53 -21.74 10.09
N ASN A 60 11.54 -22.56 10.45
CA ASN A 60 10.86 -23.47 9.53
C ASN A 60 9.34 -23.37 9.71
N PRO A 61 8.67 -22.46 8.96
CA PRO A 61 7.22 -22.24 9.09
C PRO A 61 6.37 -23.41 8.60
N THR A 62 6.96 -24.37 7.88
CA THR A 62 6.26 -25.55 7.33
C THR A 62 6.34 -26.79 8.21
N ASN A 63 7.24 -26.81 9.20
CA ASN A 63 7.41 -27.95 10.08
C ASN A 63 6.64 -27.74 11.39
N PRO A 64 5.48 -28.41 11.59
CA PRO A 64 4.71 -28.28 12.83
C PRO A 64 5.44 -28.87 14.06
N PHE A 65 6.49 -29.67 13.85
CA PHE A 65 7.38 -30.20 14.88
C PHE A 65 8.73 -29.49 14.92
N GLY A 66 8.87 -28.37 14.20
CA GLY A 66 10.10 -27.59 14.15
C GLY A 66 10.39 -26.86 15.46
N ASP A 67 11.53 -26.17 15.48
CA ASP A 67 11.92 -25.34 16.61
C ASP A 67 10.82 -24.34 16.96
N GLN A 68 10.63 -24.12 18.26
CA GLN A 68 9.67 -23.15 18.73
C GLN A 68 10.07 -21.74 18.27
N PRO A 69 9.09 -20.87 17.95
CA PRO A 69 9.38 -19.49 17.60
C PRO A 69 10.21 -18.80 18.67
N VAL A 70 11.31 -18.17 18.26
CA VAL A 70 12.24 -17.46 19.17
C VAL A 70 11.91 -15.98 19.14
N THR A 71 11.80 -15.34 20.32
CA THR A 71 11.61 -13.88 20.41
C THR A 71 12.74 -13.17 19.68
N MET A 72 12.40 -12.51 18.57
CA MET A 72 13.36 -11.80 17.73
C MET A 72 12.63 -10.66 17.00
N PRO A 73 13.14 -9.42 17.09
CA PRO A 73 12.63 -8.31 16.31
C PRO A 73 12.68 -8.60 14.81
N LEU A 74 11.83 -7.94 14.04
CA LEU A 74 11.90 -7.96 12.58
C LEU A 74 13.27 -7.45 12.08
N PRO A 75 13.67 -7.78 10.84
CA PRO A 75 14.91 -7.29 10.25
C PRO A 75 14.96 -5.76 10.23
N ARG A 76 16.12 -5.16 10.50
CA ARG A 76 16.31 -3.71 10.39
C ARG A 76 16.35 -3.28 8.92
N LEU A 77 15.36 -2.53 8.46
CA LEU A 77 15.18 -2.21 7.05
C LEU A 77 14.77 -0.76 6.83
N HIS A 78 15.40 -0.12 5.85
CA HIS A 78 15.08 1.22 5.35
C HIS A 78 14.42 1.10 3.98
N GLN A 79 13.26 1.74 3.81
CA GLN A 79 12.43 1.73 2.59
C GLN A 79 12.12 0.31 2.03
N PRO A 80 11.70 -0.67 2.86
CA PRO A 80 11.12 -1.90 2.34
C PRO A 80 9.75 -1.63 1.73
N ALA A 81 9.34 -2.41 0.74
CA ALA A 81 7.96 -2.38 0.27
C ALA A 81 7.07 -3.19 1.23
N LEU A 82 5.86 -2.73 1.52
CA LEU A 82 4.88 -3.46 2.34
C LEU A 82 3.57 -3.69 1.59
N ALA A 83 2.94 -4.83 1.83
CA ALA A 83 1.59 -5.12 1.36
C ALA A 83 0.88 -6.10 2.32
N PRO A 84 -0.44 -5.97 2.53
CA PRO A 84 -1.20 -6.97 3.27
C PRO A 84 -1.38 -8.22 2.41
N TYR A 85 -1.41 -9.40 3.01
CA TYR A 85 -1.66 -10.66 2.30
C TYR A 85 -2.51 -11.59 3.16
N TYR A 86 -3.34 -12.41 2.52
CA TYR A 86 -4.31 -13.26 3.22
C TYR A 86 -4.15 -14.71 2.78
N VAL A 87 -4.08 -15.62 3.75
CA VAL A 87 -4.12 -17.06 3.50
C VAL A 87 -5.23 -17.65 4.36
N GLY A 88 -6.37 -17.94 3.72
CA GLY A 88 -7.60 -18.30 4.44
C GLY A 88 -8.03 -17.17 5.38
N HIS A 89 -8.10 -17.44 6.68
CA HIS A 89 -8.43 -16.44 7.70
C HIS A 89 -7.22 -15.72 8.30
N LYS A 90 -6.00 -16.18 7.99
CA LYS A 90 -4.78 -15.61 8.54
C LYS A 90 -4.39 -14.34 7.78
N LYS A 91 -3.93 -13.36 8.53
CA LYS A 91 -3.54 -12.04 8.02
C LYS A 91 -2.02 -11.92 8.09
N PHE A 92 -1.42 -11.55 6.97
CA PHE A 92 0.01 -11.34 6.88
C PHE A 92 0.31 -9.91 6.45
N MET A 93 1.38 -9.37 7.00
CA MET A 93 2.10 -8.24 6.42
C MET A 93 3.32 -8.81 5.70
N LEU A 94 3.40 -8.59 4.39
CA LEU A 94 4.58 -8.91 3.60
C LEU A 94 5.51 -7.72 3.55
N LEU A 95 6.81 -7.97 3.67
CA LEU A 95 7.86 -7.00 3.47
C LEU A 95 8.77 -7.50 2.36
N PHE A 96 9.15 -6.63 1.43
CA PHE A 96 10.07 -6.99 0.37
C PHE A 96 11.21 -5.99 0.26
N GLY A 97 12.43 -6.53 0.18
CA GLY A 97 13.64 -5.74 -0.07
C GLY A 97 13.94 -4.73 1.05
N GLY A 98 14.39 -3.55 0.63
CA GLY A 98 14.90 -2.51 1.52
C GLY A 98 16.41 -2.58 1.72
N ARG A 99 16.95 -1.59 2.44
CA ARG A 99 18.36 -1.51 2.83
C ARG A 99 18.53 -1.88 4.29
N ASN A 100 19.37 -2.87 4.59
CA ASN A 100 19.85 -3.15 5.94
C ASN A 100 21.19 -2.42 6.19
N LYS A 101 21.83 -2.63 7.35
CA LYS A 101 23.11 -1.98 7.68
C LYS A 101 24.24 -2.23 6.68
N LYS A 102 24.19 -3.34 5.93
CA LYS A 102 25.27 -3.82 5.06
C LYS A 102 24.97 -3.61 3.59
N ALA A 103 23.75 -3.92 3.15
CA ALA A 103 23.40 -3.97 1.74
C ALA A 103 21.89 -3.85 1.51
N LEU A 104 21.51 -3.71 0.24
CA LEU A 104 20.16 -3.99 -0.22
C LEU A 104 19.87 -5.49 -0.12
N THR A 105 18.63 -5.85 0.14
CA THR A 105 18.15 -7.24 0.11
C THR A 105 17.04 -7.42 -0.93
N SER A 106 16.81 -8.68 -1.32
CA SER A 106 15.66 -9.14 -2.10
C SER A 106 14.78 -10.11 -1.29
N ASP A 107 14.98 -10.16 0.03
CA ASP A 107 14.22 -11.05 0.92
C ASP A 107 12.74 -10.66 0.91
N LEU A 108 11.88 -11.69 0.84
CA LEU A 108 10.46 -11.58 1.12
C LEU A 108 10.22 -12.08 2.54
N VAL A 109 9.76 -11.22 3.43
CA VAL A 109 9.47 -11.55 4.84
C VAL A 109 7.95 -11.56 5.02
N ALA A 110 7.43 -12.58 5.69
CA ALA A 110 6.02 -12.64 6.06
C ALA A 110 5.88 -12.54 7.57
N VAL A 111 5.03 -11.63 8.02
CA VAL A 111 4.67 -11.42 9.43
C VAL A 111 3.21 -11.79 9.62
N ASN A 112 2.94 -12.84 10.39
CA ASN A 112 1.58 -13.18 10.80
C ASN A 112 1.10 -12.14 11.82
N LEU A 113 0.06 -11.39 11.46
CA LEU A 113 -0.48 -10.30 12.27
C LEU A 113 -1.34 -10.80 13.44
N ASP A 114 -1.76 -12.08 13.42
CA ASP A 114 -2.58 -12.67 14.47
C ASP A 114 -1.76 -13.06 15.71
N ASP A 115 -0.53 -13.54 15.52
CA ASP A 115 0.34 -14.05 16.60
C ASP A 115 1.75 -13.46 16.63
N LEU A 116 2.01 -12.48 15.75
CA LEU A 116 3.27 -11.76 15.58
C LEU A 116 4.48 -12.67 15.29
N THR A 117 4.22 -13.86 14.76
CA THR A 117 5.30 -14.71 14.23
C THR A 117 5.74 -14.21 12.85
N TRP A 118 7.02 -14.39 12.52
CA TRP A 118 7.53 -14.01 11.20
C TRP A 118 8.60 -14.98 10.70
N PHE A 119 8.76 -15.05 9.38
CA PHE A 119 9.74 -15.91 8.71
C PHE A 119 10.15 -15.31 7.37
N ILE A 120 11.31 -15.74 6.87
CA ILE A 120 11.76 -15.41 5.51
C ILE A 120 11.09 -16.41 4.56
N VAL A 121 10.30 -15.90 3.62
CA VAL A 121 9.61 -16.68 2.60
C VAL A 121 10.64 -17.24 1.63
N GLN A 122 10.63 -18.55 1.46
CA GLN A 122 11.41 -19.20 0.41
C GLN A 122 10.63 -19.10 -0.90
N VAL A 123 11.23 -18.44 -1.89
CA VAL A 123 10.65 -18.27 -3.22
C VAL A 123 11.50 -19.07 -4.21
N GLU A 124 10.88 -20.05 -4.86
CA GLU A 124 11.52 -20.91 -5.85
C GLU A 124 12.02 -20.10 -7.08
N GLY A 125 13.21 -20.49 -7.57
CA GLY A 125 13.93 -19.84 -8.66
C GLY A 125 15.11 -18.98 -8.18
N ASP A 126 15.89 -18.42 -9.11
CA ASP A 126 16.97 -17.50 -8.73
C ASP A 126 16.39 -16.20 -8.16
N PRO A 127 17.09 -15.56 -7.19
CA PRO A 127 16.64 -14.31 -6.60
C PRO A 127 16.54 -13.18 -7.62
N VAL A 128 15.58 -12.29 -7.39
CA VAL A 128 15.45 -11.03 -8.12
C VAL A 128 16.47 -10.00 -7.62
N ILE A 129 16.65 -8.90 -8.35
CA ILE A 129 17.60 -7.84 -7.96
C ILE A 129 17.21 -7.25 -6.58
N PRO A 130 18.15 -7.22 -5.61
CA PRO A 130 17.99 -6.51 -4.36
C PRO A 130 17.69 -5.02 -4.58
N ARG A 131 16.65 -4.50 -3.92
CA ARG A 131 16.12 -3.16 -4.18
C ARG A 131 15.48 -2.53 -2.95
N ARG A 132 15.42 -1.21 -2.91
CA ARG A 132 14.65 -0.40 -1.95
C ARG A 132 13.68 0.51 -2.69
N SER A 133 12.72 1.08 -1.96
CA SER A 133 11.75 2.05 -2.49
C SER A 133 10.95 1.55 -3.70
N SER A 134 10.82 0.22 -3.83
CA SER A 134 9.92 -0.41 -4.80
C SER A 134 8.48 -0.34 -4.32
N SER A 135 7.53 -0.26 -5.24
CA SER A 135 6.12 -0.43 -4.91
C SER A 135 5.76 -1.91 -4.87
N MET A 136 4.93 -2.32 -3.92
CA MET A 136 4.46 -3.70 -3.82
C MET A 136 2.94 -3.71 -3.61
N VAL A 137 2.26 -4.62 -4.29
CA VAL A 137 0.82 -4.83 -4.13
C VAL A 137 0.51 -6.31 -4.28
N THR A 138 -0.48 -6.76 -3.51
CA THR A 138 -0.98 -8.13 -3.54
C THR A 138 -2.32 -8.17 -4.24
N VAL A 139 -2.49 -9.14 -5.12
CA VAL A 139 -3.77 -9.45 -5.76
C VAL A 139 -3.89 -10.96 -5.80
N ASP A 140 -5.00 -11.48 -5.27
CA ASP A 140 -5.25 -12.91 -5.13
C ASP A 140 -4.07 -13.63 -4.46
N ASN A 141 -3.51 -14.63 -5.12
CA ASN A 141 -2.37 -15.41 -4.67
C ASN A 141 -1.01 -14.87 -5.16
N ARG A 142 -0.95 -13.61 -5.63
CA ARG A 142 0.24 -13.03 -6.26
C ARG A 142 0.70 -11.76 -5.56
N VAL A 143 2.01 -11.58 -5.57
CA VAL A 143 2.71 -10.36 -5.14
C VAL A 143 3.33 -9.74 -6.38
N PHE A 144 2.96 -8.50 -6.67
CA PHE A 144 3.52 -7.70 -7.75
C PHE A 144 4.47 -6.65 -7.16
N ILE A 145 5.68 -6.57 -7.70
CA ILE A 145 6.71 -5.63 -7.26
C ILE A 145 7.13 -4.81 -8.47
N PHE A 146 7.14 -3.49 -8.34
CA PHE A 146 7.46 -2.56 -9.42
C PHE A 146 8.60 -1.63 -9.01
N GLY A 147 9.54 -1.45 -9.93
CA GLY A 147 10.57 -0.43 -9.88
C GLY A 147 11.40 -0.42 -8.60
N GLY A 148 11.64 0.78 -8.06
CA GLY A 148 12.55 1.04 -6.96
C GLY A 148 13.98 1.29 -7.43
N SER A 149 14.92 1.23 -6.51
CA SER A 149 16.34 1.45 -6.81
C SER A 149 17.20 0.30 -6.29
N GLY A 150 18.15 -0.15 -7.10
CA GLY A 150 19.05 -1.24 -6.74
C GLY A 150 20.38 -1.24 -7.50
N CYS A 151 21.25 -2.19 -7.15
CA CYS A 151 22.56 -2.36 -7.80
C CYS A 151 22.73 -3.79 -8.29
N ARG A 152 23.19 -3.97 -9.52
CA ARG A 152 23.77 -5.23 -9.99
C ARG A 152 25.28 -5.24 -9.68
N GLY A 153 25.67 -5.32 -8.40
CA GLY A 153 27.07 -5.38 -7.95
C GLY A 153 27.51 -4.24 -7.03
N ARG A 154 28.84 -3.99 -6.93
CA ARG A 154 29.40 -2.84 -6.19
C ARG A 154 29.31 -1.58 -7.06
N GLY A 155 28.44 -0.65 -6.69
CA GLY A 155 28.28 0.63 -7.36
C GLY A 155 27.07 1.39 -6.82
N ASP A 156 26.83 2.59 -7.35
CA ASP A 156 25.69 3.42 -6.96
C ASP A 156 24.36 2.81 -7.38
N SER A 157 23.35 3.00 -6.52
CA SER A 157 21.99 2.51 -6.73
C SER A 157 21.34 3.21 -7.92
N LYS A 158 20.91 2.42 -8.91
CA LYS A 158 20.22 2.91 -10.11
C LYS A 158 18.73 2.68 -9.99
N ILE A 159 17.95 3.53 -10.65
CA ILE A 159 16.52 3.29 -10.86
C ILE A 159 16.36 1.98 -11.62
N LEU A 160 15.48 1.11 -11.12
CA LEU A 160 15.10 -0.12 -11.77
C LEU A 160 13.81 0.13 -12.54
N ASN A 161 13.85 -0.01 -13.85
CA ASN A 161 12.65 -0.02 -14.69
C ASN A 161 12.27 -1.47 -14.99
N THR A 162 11.96 -2.21 -13.92
CA THR A 162 11.57 -3.62 -14.00
C THR A 162 10.40 -3.94 -13.08
N TYR A 163 9.70 -5.04 -13.37
CA TYR A 163 8.70 -5.61 -12.49
C TYR A 163 8.94 -7.10 -12.23
N CYS A 164 8.45 -7.56 -11.08
CA CYS A 164 8.51 -8.95 -10.66
C CYS A 164 7.12 -9.41 -10.23
N VAL A 165 6.85 -10.70 -10.38
CA VAL A 165 5.63 -11.34 -9.89
C VAL A 165 6.01 -12.63 -9.18
N ALA A 166 5.71 -12.70 -7.89
CA ALA A 166 5.77 -13.93 -7.12
C ALA A 166 4.36 -14.51 -6.99
N GLU A 167 4.22 -15.81 -7.17
CA GLU A 167 2.96 -16.52 -7.06
C GLU A 167 3.04 -17.54 -5.93
N TYR A 168 2.05 -17.53 -5.05
CA TYR A 168 1.81 -18.56 -4.06
C TYR A 168 1.14 -19.75 -4.72
N THR A 169 1.85 -20.88 -4.80
CA THR A 169 1.50 -21.98 -5.70
C THR A 169 0.55 -23.00 -5.11
N ASN A 170 0.60 -23.27 -3.79
CA ASN A 170 -0.28 -24.21 -3.05
C ASN A 170 -0.11 -24.08 -1.52
N HIS A 171 -1.02 -24.71 -0.75
CA HIS A 171 -1.23 -24.63 0.73
C HIS A 171 -0.04 -24.88 1.68
N ASP A 172 1.19 -25.11 1.19
CA ASP A 172 2.37 -25.45 2.00
C ASP A 172 3.39 -24.30 2.11
N MET A 173 2.92 -23.05 2.10
CA MET A 173 3.80 -21.85 2.21
C MET A 173 4.85 -21.73 1.09
N LYS A 174 4.60 -22.35 -0.08
CA LYS A 174 5.50 -22.33 -1.24
C LYS A 174 5.19 -21.19 -2.20
N TRP A 175 6.24 -20.49 -2.59
CA TRP A 175 6.19 -19.37 -3.52
C TRP A 175 7.13 -19.64 -4.69
N ARG A 176 6.84 -19.09 -5.86
CA ARG A 176 7.75 -19.08 -7.00
C ARG A 176 7.76 -17.72 -7.66
N TRP A 177 8.89 -17.35 -8.24
CA TRP A 177 8.91 -16.22 -9.17
C TRP A 177 8.35 -16.65 -10.53
N VAL A 178 7.24 -16.05 -10.95
CA VAL A 178 6.65 -16.25 -12.28
C VAL A 178 7.09 -15.17 -13.27
N VAL A 179 7.51 -14.01 -12.77
CA VAL A 179 8.19 -12.95 -13.54
C VAL A 179 9.34 -12.42 -12.70
N ARG A 180 10.52 -12.24 -13.29
CA ARG A 180 11.75 -11.85 -12.59
C ARG A 180 12.45 -10.71 -13.30
N ASP A 181 12.51 -9.56 -12.64
CA ASP A 181 13.24 -8.37 -13.12
C ASP A 181 12.95 -8.04 -14.59
N GLU A 182 11.72 -8.28 -15.04
CA GLU A 182 11.33 -8.09 -16.43
C GLU A 182 11.33 -6.59 -16.74
N PRO A 183 12.01 -6.14 -17.80
CA PRO A 183 12.01 -4.73 -18.17
C PRO A 183 10.60 -4.20 -18.41
N LEU A 184 10.36 -2.96 -17.98
CA LEU A 184 9.16 -2.25 -18.40
C LEU A 184 9.19 -2.05 -19.93
N PRO A 185 8.05 -2.17 -20.62
CA PRO A 185 7.97 -1.85 -22.05
C PRO A 185 8.45 -0.42 -22.35
N GLU A 186 9.00 -0.19 -23.55
CA GLU A 186 9.60 1.10 -23.93
C GLU A 186 8.65 2.30 -23.81
N HIS A 187 7.35 2.10 -24.05
CA HIS A 187 6.33 3.16 -23.92
C HIS A 187 5.96 3.48 -22.47
N VAL A 188 6.39 2.67 -21.50
CA VAL A 188 6.13 2.90 -20.08
C VAL A 188 7.24 3.78 -19.53
N PRO A 189 6.92 4.97 -18.99
CA PRO A 189 7.94 5.85 -18.43
C PRO A 189 8.60 5.24 -17.20
N SER A 190 9.78 5.77 -16.85
CA SER A 190 10.47 5.44 -15.60
C SER A 190 9.51 5.59 -14.42
N LEU A 191 9.45 4.59 -13.56
CA LEU A 191 8.68 4.67 -12.31
C LEU A 191 9.45 5.43 -11.22
N GLY A 192 10.77 5.63 -11.37
CA GLY A 192 11.58 6.32 -10.38
C GLY A 192 11.59 5.67 -8.98
N GLN A 193 12.20 6.38 -8.03
CA GLN A 193 12.17 6.07 -6.60
C GLN A 193 10.89 6.62 -5.94
N GLY A 194 10.25 5.79 -5.10
CA GLY A 194 9.06 6.22 -4.36
C GLY A 194 7.80 6.32 -5.24
N SER A 195 7.75 5.55 -6.34
CA SER A 195 6.51 5.25 -7.04
C SER A 195 5.54 4.52 -6.11
N ASN A 196 4.26 4.55 -6.46
CA ASN A 196 3.23 3.78 -5.75
C ASN A 196 2.52 2.81 -6.69
N ALA A 197 2.03 1.72 -6.13
CA ALA A 197 1.21 0.72 -6.79
C ALA A 197 -0.07 0.49 -5.97
N THR A 198 -1.22 0.76 -6.56
CA THR A 198 -2.52 0.64 -5.89
C THR A 198 -3.41 -0.33 -6.65
N SER A 199 -3.91 -1.35 -5.97
CA SER A 199 -4.90 -2.28 -6.55
C SER A 199 -6.21 -1.54 -6.82
N VAL A 200 -6.73 -1.68 -8.04
CA VAL A 200 -7.94 -1.00 -8.52
C VAL A 200 -8.80 -1.99 -9.32
N TYR A 201 -10.07 -1.65 -9.56
CA TYR A 201 -11.03 -2.56 -10.23
C TYR A 201 -11.12 -3.95 -9.57
N GLY A 202 -11.07 -3.99 -8.23
CA GLY A 202 -11.11 -5.24 -7.47
C GLY A 202 -9.93 -6.16 -7.77
N GLY A 203 -8.74 -5.62 -8.02
CA GLY A 203 -7.52 -6.40 -8.29
C GLY A 203 -7.28 -6.74 -9.76
N LYS A 204 -8.23 -6.44 -10.66
CA LYS A 204 -8.02 -6.70 -12.10
C LYS A 204 -6.93 -5.81 -12.72
N LYS A 205 -6.70 -4.63 -12.11
CA LYS A 205 -5.65 -3.71 -12.53
C LYS A 205 -4.92 -3.14 -11.32
N ILE A 206 -3.73 -2.63 -11.55
CA ILE A 206 -2.91 -1.91 -10.59
C ILE A 206 -2.64 -0.54 -11.20
N LEU A 207 -2.95 0.53 -10.47
CA LEU A 207 -2.54 1.89 -10.83
C LEU A 207 -1.12 2.10 -10.32
N LEU A 208 -0.21 2.37 -11.24
CA LEU A 208 1.15 2.80 -10.99
C LEU A 208 1.23 4.31 -11.15
N THR A 209 1.79 4.99 -10.15
CA THR A 209 2.06 6.43 -10.18
C THR A 209 3.56 6.67 -10.06
N PRO A 210 4.10 7.70 -10.73
CA PRO A 210 5.54 7.92 -10.84
C PRO A 210 6.15 8.32 -9.49
N GLY A 211 7.43 8.03 -9.35
CA GLY A 211 8.30 8.55 -8.31
C GLY A 211 9.19 9.67 -8.84
N ARG A 212 10.42 9.73 -8.31
CA ARG A 212 11.46 10.71 -8.68
C ARG A 212 12.70 10.00 -9.23
N ASP A 213 13.42 10.62 -10.16
CA ASP A 213 14.65 10.03 -10.70
C ASP A 213 15.86 10.36 -9.79
N GLY A 214 15.98 11.60 -9.31
CA GLY A 214 16.92 12.04 -8.27
C GLY A 214 16.27 12.32 -6.92
N ASP A 215 17.06 12.31 -5.83
CA ASP A 215 16.54 12.47 -4.47
C ASP A 215 15.82 13.82 -4.24
N ASP A 216 16.32 14.89 -4.87
CA ASP A 216 15.77 16.25 -4.77
C ASP A 216 14.75 16.59 -5.87
N ASP A 217 14.50 15.67 -6.81
CA ASP A 217 13.57 15.92 -7.91
C ASP A 217 12.13 15.94 -7.41
N ALA A 218 11.38 16.93 -7.91
CA ALA A 218 9.96 17.05 -7.58
C ALA A 218 9.13 16.04 -8.38
N ILE A 219 8.08 15.51 -7.75
CA ILE A 219 7.19 14.52 -8.35
C ILE A 219 5.99 15.24 -8.98
N SER A 220 5.68 14.91 -10.23
CA SER A 220 4.51 15.41 -10.95
C SER A 220 3.78 14.27 -11.63
N LEU A 221 2.47 14.18 -11.40
CA LEU A 221 1.61 13.21 -12.06
C LEU A 221 0.99 13.83 -13.32
N SER A 222 0.68 12.98 -14.27
CA SER A 222 -0.08 13.29 -15.46
C SER A 222 -0.76 12.01 -15.98
N GLY A 223 -1.67 12.16 -16.94
CA GLY A 223 -2.21 11.01 -17.65
C GLY A 223 -1.13 10.17 -18.34
N ASP A 224 -0.06 10.81 -18.83
CA ASP A 224 1.01 10.13 -19.57
C ASP A 224 1.91 9.25 -18.69
N ASN A 225 2.02 9.58 -17.40
CA ASN A 225 2.90 8.87 -16.47
C ASN A 225 2.18 8.06 -15.37
N CYS A 226 0.85 8.18 -15.28
CA CYS A 226 0.01 7.25 -14.55
C CYS A 226 -0.34 6.05 -15.43
N ILE A 227 -0.02 4.85 -14.97
CA ILE A 227 -0.10 3.62 -15.77
C ILE A 227 -1.03 2.62 -15.11
N LEU A 228 -1.97 2.07 -15.87
CA LEU A 228 -2.74 0.90 -15.47
C LEU A 228 -2.04 -0.38 -15.95
N PHE A 229 -1.58 -1.18 -15.00
CA PHE A 229 -1.08 -2.52 -15.23
C PHE A 229 -2.20 -3.54 -15.07
N HIS A 230 -2.38 -4.43 -16.05
CA HIS A 230 -3.40 -5.47 -16.01
C HIS A 230 -2.85 -6.78 -15.42
N THR A 231 -3.47 -7.28 -14.34
CA THR A 231 -2.86 -8.31 -13.49
C THR A 231 -2.85 -9.72 -14.08
N THR A 232 -3.72 -10.00 -15.06
CA THR A 232 -3.81 -11.33 -15.69
C THR A 232 -2.86 -11.52 -16.87
N ASN A 233 -2.72 -10.52 -17.75
CA ASN A 233 -1.95 -10.60 -19.00
C ASN A 233 -0.67 -9.73 -18.97
N TYR A 234 -0.41 -9.04 -17.86
CA TYR A 234 0.78 -8.22 -17.61
C TYR A 234 1.01 -7.09 -18.63
N THR A 235 -0.08 -6.49 -19.14
CA THR A 235 0.01 -5.36 -20.07
C THR A 235 -0.08 -4.02 -19.35
N PHE A 236 0.59 -3.00 -19.89
CA PHE A 236 0.66 -1.64 -19.35
C PHE A 236 -0.06 -0.65 -20.26
N GLN A 237 -0.97 0.15 -19.69
CA GLN A 237 -1.78 1.13 -20.41
C GLN A 237 -1.60 2.52 -19.78
N THR A 238 -1.22 3.52 -20.58
CA THR A 238 -1.17 4.92 -20.12
C THR A 238 -2.58 5.45 -19.82
N GLN A 239 -2.67 6.51 -19.03
CA GLN A 239 -3.92 7.20 -18.71
C GLN A 239 -3.97 8.58 -19.35
N SER A 240 -3.38 8.72 -20.55
CA SER A 240 -3.18 10.00 -21.27
C SER A 240 -4.48 10.73 -21.62
N HIS A 241 -5.62 10.04 -21.55
CA HIS A 241 -6.95 10.61 -21.78
C HIS A 241 -7.61 11.14 -20.50
N THR A 242 -7.04 10.88 -19.32
CA THR A 242 -7.54 11.45 -18.07
C THR A 242 -7.38 12.95 -18.07
N ALA A 243 -8.50 13.67 -17.91
CA ALA A 243 -8.54 15.11 -17.82
C ALA A 243 -8.33 15.60 -16.37
N GLY A 244 -8.08 16.90 -16.22
CA GLY A 244 -8.13 17.58 -14.93
C GLY A 244 -6.77 18.03 -14.39
N ASP A 245 -6.78 18.42 -13.13
CA ASP A 245 -5.66 19.07 -12.45
C ASP A 245 -4.85 18.05 -11.67
N PHE A 246 -3.87 17.45 -12.33
CA PHE A 246 -2.96 16.52 -11.67
C PHE A 246 -2.00 17.24 -10.72
N PRO A 247 -1.61 16.59 -9.60
CA PRO A 247 -0.63 17.15 -8.70
C PRO A 247 0.73 17.30 -9.36
N LYS A 248 1.37 18.46 -9.14
CA LYS A 248 2.67 18.82 -9.68
C LYS A 248 3.60 19.34 -8.60
N ALA A 249 4.90 19.22 -8.84
CA ALA A 249 5.95 19.74 -7.97
C ALA A 249 5.85 19.30 -6.49
N MET A 250 5.44 18.05 -6.25
CA MET A 250 5.34 17.48 -4.91
C MET A 250 6.72 17.05 -4.41
N ALA A 251 7.01 17.33 -3.14
CA ALA A 251 8.21 16.82 -2.47
C ALA A 251 8.08 15.32 -2.15
N TRP A 252 6.88 14.88 -1.77
CA TRP A 252 6.47 13.48 -1.69
C TRP A 252 4.95 13.40 -1.73
N TYR A 253 4.42 12.19 -1.89
CA TYR A 253 2.99 11.95 -1.84
C TYR A 253 2.71 10.55 -1.28
N THR A 254 1.48 10.35 -0.87
CA THR A 254 0.92 9.05 -0.50
C THR A 254 -0.39 8.87 -1.26
N ILE A 255 -0.79 7.61 -1.44
CA ILE A 255 -2.01 7.26 -2.15
C ILE A 255 -2.84 6.31 -1.30
N GLY A 256 -4.15 6.53 -1.27
CA GLY A 256 -5.09 5.66 -0.59
C GLY A 256 -6.31 5.41 -1.48
N SER A 257 -6.83 4.19 -1.47
CA SER A 257 -8.09 3.87 -2.14
C SER A 257 -9.21 3.78 -1.10
N LEU A 258 -10.37 4.36 -1.41
CA LEU A 258 -11.58 4.02 -0.66
C LEU A 258 -12.12 2.69 -1.23
N PRO A 259 -12.53 1.73 -0.38
CA PRO A 259 -13.26 0.59 -0.87
C PRO A 259 -14.53 1.09 -1.59
N PRO A 260 -14.91 0.48 -2.73
CA PRO A 260 -16.09 0.92 -3.46
C PRO A 260 -17.32 0.87 -2.55
N VAL A 261 -18.03 1.99 -2.45
CA VAL A 261 -19.30 2.06 -1.73
C VAL A 261 -20.30 1.18 -2.47
N HIS A 262 -20.58 -0.01 -1.96
CA HIS A 262 -21.69 -0.80 -2.46
C HIS A 262 -23.00 -0.08 -2.09
N PRO A 263 -23.88 0.24 -3.07
CA PRO A 263 -25.24 0.65 -2.75
C PRO A 263 -25.99 -0.60 -2.25
N GLY A 264 -25.92 -0.85 -0.94
CA GLY A 264 -26.53 -2.01 -0.28
C GLY A 264 -25.71 -2.46 0.91
N GLY A 265 -26.00 -1.90 2.09
CA GLY A 265 -25.29 -2.21 3.32
C GLY A 265 -25.43 -3.67 3.76
N GLY A 266 -24.36 -4.18 4.37
CA GLY A 266 -24.36 -5.43 5.12
C GLY A 266 -22.95 -5.89 5.46
N SER A 267 -22.58 -5.80 6.74
CA SER A 267 -21.44 -6.53 7.31
C SER A 267 -21.48 -8.01 6.88
N PRO A 268 -20.35 -8.73 6.79
CA PRO A 268 -20.35 -10.13 6.37
C PRO A 268 -21.06 -11.00 7.42
N GLY A 269 -22.38 -11.13 7.25
CA GLY A 269 -23.25 -11.94 8.08
C GLY A 269 -23.12 -13.40 7.68
N ARG A 270 -22.51 -14.18 8.58
CA ARG A 270 -22.83 -15.58 8.92
C ARG A 270 -23.52 -16.37 7.79
N VAL A 271 -22.75 -17.19 7.07
CA VAL A 271 -23.26 -18.22 6.16
C VAL A 271 -24.22 -19.13 6.92
N ARG A 272 -25.53 -18.96 6.70
CA ARG A 272 -26.54 -19.96 7.08
C ARG A 272 -26.54 -21.04 6.01
N LYS A 273 -26.29 -22.28 6.42
CA LYS A 273 -26.41 -23.49 5.58
C LYS A 273 -27.81 -23.54 4.96
N ALA A 274 -27.89 -23.52 3.63
CA ALA A 274 -29.11 -23.84 2.90
C ALA A 274 -29.36 -25.35 2.98
N THR A 275 -30.49 -25.74 3.55
CA THR A 275 -31.04 -27.10 3.45
C THR A 275 -31.87 -27.18 2.18
N ALA A 276 -31.57 -28.18 1.35
CA ALA A 276 -32.30 -28.44 0.12
C ALA A 276 -33.69 -29.02 0.43
N LYS A 277 -34.74 -28.43 -0.16
CA LYS A 277 -36.00 -29.14 -0.42
C LYS A 277 -36.54 -28.71 -1.78
N ALA A 278 -36.75 -29.70 -2.63
CA ALA A 278 -37.39 -29.59 -3.92
C ALA A 278 -38.91 -29.42 -3.77
N ALA A 279 -39.55 -28.65 -4.67
CA ALA A 279 -40.70 -29.09 -5.45
C ALA A 279 -41.34 -27.94 -6.28
N SER A 280 -41.75 -28.33 -7.50
CA SER A 280 -42.98 -27.92 -8.19
C SER A 280 -43.03 -26.62 -8.99
N GLN A 281 -43.17 -26.82 -10.30
CA GLN A 281 -43.59 -25.88 -11.35
C GLN A 281 -44.95 -25.22 -11.06
N ARG A 282 -45.13 -23.97 -11.52
CA ARG A 282 -46.35 -23.49 -12.19
C ARG A 282 -46.08 -22.16 -12.91
N SER A 283 -46.68 -22.06 -14.10
CA SER A 283 -46.59 -21.00 -15.10
C SER A 283 -47.65 -19.91 -14.94
N VAL A 284 -47.42 -18.81 -15.68
CA VAL A 284 -48.35 -17.75 -16.13
C VAL A 284 -48.54 -16.54 -15.21
N ALA A 285 -48.03 -15.38 -15.62
CA ALA A 285 -48.82 -14.25 -16.13
C ALA A 285 -47.95 -12.98 -16.24
N SER A 286 -47.94 -12.39 -17.43
CA SER A 286 -47.41 -11.07 -17.74
C SER A 286 -48.28 -9.98 -17.11
N SER A 287 -47.67 -9.12 -16.29
CA SER A 287 -48.24 -7.80 -15.95
C SER A 287 -47.14 -6.75 -16.05
N SER A 288 -47.29 -5.90 -17.06
CA SER A 288 -46.51 -4.69 -17.26
C SER A 288 -46.72 -3.72 -16.08
N SER A 289 -45.67 -3.50 -15.29
CA SER A 289 -45.58 -2.35 -14.38
C SER A 289 -44.32 -1.57 -14.72
N SER A 290 -44.52 -0.34 -15.16
CA SER A 290 -43.52 0.71 -15.34
C SER A 290 -42.72 0.91 -14.04
N GLY A 291 -41.53 0.33 -13.99
CA GLY A 291 -40.54 0.55 -12.93
C GLY A 291 -39.45 1.47 -13.46
N GLN A 292 -39.26 2.60 -12.78
CA GLN A 292 -38.13 3.50 -12.96
C GLN A 292 -36.83 2.70 -12.96
N GLY A 293 -36.09 2.78 -14.07
CA GLY A 293 -34.73 2.27 -14.17
C GLY A 293 -33.81 3.10 -13.28
N GLY A 294 -33.72 2.72 -11.99
CA GLY A 294 -32.59 3.10 -11.17
C GLY A 294 -31.36 2.42 -11.77
N SER A 295 -30.58 3.16 -12.56
CA SER A 295 -29.26 2.73 -12.98
C SER A 295 -28.46 2.44 -11.71
N ASN A 296 -28.18 1.17 -11.44
CA ASN A 296 -27.05 0.77 -10.59
C ASN A 296 -25.77 1.19 -11.32
N ALA A 297 -25.49 2.49 -11.32
CA ALA A 297 -24.21 3.02 -11.74
C ALA A 297 -23.21 2.51 -10.70
N PHE A 298 -22.40 1.53 -11.08
CA PHE A 298 -21.26 1.13 -10.27
C PHE A 298 -20.41 2.38 -10.04
N ALA A 299 -20.14 2.71 -8.77
CA ALA A 299 -19.31 3.85 -8.44
C ALA A 299 -17.94 3.69 -9.10
N THR A 300 -17.51 4.71 -9.84
CA THR A 300 -16.22 4.72 -10.53
C THR A 300 -15.09 4.52 -9.52
N PRO A 301 -14.17 3.55 -9.75
CA PRO A 301 -13.05 3.35 -8.85
C PRO A 301 -12.22 4.62 -8.78
N SER A 302 -11.98 5.10 -7.56
CA SER A 302 -11.26 6.34 -7.32
C SER A 302 -10.18 6.11 -6.28
N VAL A 303 -9.08 6.84 -6.42
CA VAL A 303 -8.00 6.91 -5.43
C VAL A 303 -7.83 8.35 -4.97
N PHE A 304 -7.39 8.52 -3.73
CA PHE A 304 -6.98 9.81 -3.20
C PHE A 304 -5.46 9.88 -3.19
N ILE A 305 -4.95 10.98 -3.72
CA ILE A 305 -3.53 11.30 -3.69
C ILE A 305 -3.39 12.48 -2.74
N SER A 306 -2.54 12.34 -1.73
CA SER A 306 -2.15 13.45 -0.85
C SER A 306 -0.70 13.80 -1.13
N GLY A 307 -0.47 15.01 -1.63
CA GLY A 307 0.84 15.50 -2.05
C GLY A 307 1.30 16.69 -1.23
N TRP A 308 2.58 16.72 -0.87
CA TRP A 308 3.18 17.81 -0.11
C TRP A 308 3.84 18.80 -1.05
N ILE A 309 3.24 19.99 -1.17
CA ILE A 309 3.66 21.04 -2.10
C ILE A 309 4.06 22.30 -1.35
N ARG A 310 4.98 23.07 -1.96
CA ARG A 310 5.46 24.34 -1.38
C ARG A 310 4.32 25.34 -1.28
N TYR A 311 4.15 25.94 -0.11
CA TYR A 311 3.12 26.95 0.16
C TYR A 311 3.73 28.33 0.43
N SER A 312 4.67 28.42 1.38
CA SER A 312 5.38 29.66 1.71
C SER A 312 6.85 29.37 2.04
N GLY A 313 7.78 29.99 1.30
CA GLY A 313 9.22 29.77 1.49
C GLY A 313 9.62 28.30 1.38
N ARG A 314 10.10 27.71 2.48
CA ARG A 314 10.49 26.28 2.55
C ARG A 314 9.38 25.36 3.07
N TYR A 315 8.26 25.91 3.56
CA TYR A 315 7.20 25.12 4.16
C TYR A 315 6.36 24.40 3.11
N LEU A 316 6.15 23.11 3.37
CA LEU A 316 5.34 22.21 2.57
C LEU A 316 3.99 22.00 3.26
N VAL A 317 2.92 21.92 2.49
CA VAL A 317 1.57 21.69 3.00
C VAL A 317 0.93 20.58 2.17
N PRO A 318 0.23 19.63 2.81
CA PRO A 318 -0.54 18.66 2.06
C PRO A 318 -1.68 19.32 1.29
N GLU A 319 -1.89 18.84 0.07
CA GLU A 319 -3.10 19.05 -0.73
C GLU A 319 -3.60 17.68 -1.19
N LEU A 320 -4.91 17.55 -1.40
CA LEU A 320 -5.52 16.29 -1.79
C LEU A 320 -6.14 16.38 -3.18
N TRP A 321 -5.99 15.28 -3.92
CA TRP A 321 -6.62 15.07 -5.20
C TRP A 321 -7.47 13.82 -5.18
N LYS A 322 -8.65 13.88 -5.78
CA LYS A 322 -9.42 12.69 -6.14
C LYS A 322 -9.09 12.34 -7.58
N TYR A 323 -8.56 11.14 -7.80
CA TYR A 323 -8.34 10.59 -9.14
C TYR A 323 -9.38 9.52 -9.42
N SER A 324 -10.40 9.89 -10.20
CA SER A 324 -11.44 9.01 -10.72
C SER A 324 -10.91 8.30 -11.97
N LEU A 325 -10.80 6.98 -11.90
CA LEU A 325 -10.29 6.14 -12.98
C LEU A 325 -11.37 5.95 -14.07
N PRO A 326 -11.05 5.28 -15.21
CA PRO A 326 -12.08 4.96 -16.18
C PRO A 326 -13.35 4.31 -15.57
N PRO A 327 -14.55 4.72 -16.02
CA PRO A 327 -14.79 5.56 -17.21
C PRO A 327 -14.80 7.08 -16.98
N ASP A 328 -14.74 7.59 -15.74
CA ASP A 328 -14.86 9.05 -15.52
C ASP A 328 -13.59 9.82 -15.91
N GLU A 329 -12.42 9.18 -15.76
CA GLU A 329 -11.12 9.67 -16.25
C GLU A 329 -10.86 11.14 -15.87
N LEU A 330 -10.99 11.46 -14.58
CA LEU A 330 -10.88 12.83 -14.07
C LEU A 330 -10.04 12.90 -12.80
N CYS A 331 -9.03 13.78 -12.79
CA CYS A 331 -8.24 14.12 -11.61
C CYS A 331 -8.61 15.53 -11.11
N GLU A 332 -9.06 15.65 -9.86
CA GLU A 332 -9.56 16.90 -9.29
C GLU A 332 -8.84 17.25 -7.99
N CYS A 333 -8.32 18.47 -7.91
CA CYS A 333 -7.81 19.04 -6.67
C CYS A 333 -8.98 19.41 -5.74
N LEU A 334 -8.88 19.01 -4.46
CA LEU A 334 -9.92 19.26 -3.45
C LEU A 334 -9.80 20.64 -2.80
N ASN A 335 -8.74 21.39 -3.08
CA ASN A 335 -8.50 22.76 -2.63
C ASN A 335 -8.65 22.92 -1.11
N ILE A 336 -8.05 22.02 -0.33
CA ILE A 336 -8.11 22.03 1.13
C ILE A 336 -6.83 22.52 1.79
N ARG A 337 -5.78 22.80 1.02
CA ARG A 337 -4.46 23.22 1.52
C ARG A 337 -4.50 24.43 2.45
N GLU A 338 -5.29 25.47 2.13
CA GLU A 338 -5.39 26.66 3.00
C GLU A 338 -5.94 26.33 4.38
N LYS A 339 -6.95 25.44 4.43
CA LYS A 339 -7.54 24.98 5.70
C LYS A 339 -6.53 24.16 6.50
N LEU A 340 -5.75 23.30 5.83
CA LEU A 340 -4.72 22.49 6.46
C LEU A 340 -3.56 23.36 6.97
N TRP A 341 -3.15 24.38 6.23
CA TRP A 341 -2.16 25.36 6.67
C TRP A 341 -2.58 26.08 7.96
N ALA A 342 -3.85 26.47 8.03
CA ALA A 342 -4.40 27.17 9.20
C ALA A 342 -4.44 26.32 10.50
N LEU A 343 -4.24 25.00 10.42
CA LEU A 343 -4.17 24.14 11.59
C LEU A 343 -2.85 24.28 12.35
N ASP A 344 -1.80 24.81 11.72
CA ASP A 344 -0.44 24.92 12.29
C ASP A 344 0.10 23.57 12.80
N LEU A 345 -0.12 22.52 12.00
CA LEU A 345 0.33 21.16 12.30
C LEU A 345 1.28 20.65 11.22
N ASP A 346 2.31 19.93 11.64
CA ASP A 346 3.28 19.31 10.75
C ASP A 346 2.79 17.92 10.30
N MET A 347 1.94 17.90 9.28
CA MET A 347 1.42 16.66 8.69
C MET A 347 2.46 16.02 7.77
N GLN A 348 2.63 14.71 7.86
CA GLN A 348 3.75 13.98 7.24
C GLN A 348 3.30 12.76 6.43
N SER A 349 2.12 12.19 6.74
CA SER A 349 1.57 11.04 6.03
C SER A 349 0.06 11.14 5.90
N PHE A 350 -0.48 10.52 4.86
CA PHE A 350 -1.91 10.37 4.63
C PHE A 350 -2.24 8.90 4.42
N VAL A 351 -3.31 8.44 5.06
CA VAL A 351 -3.74 7.05 5.02
C VAL A 351 -5.24 6.96 4.91
N VAL A 352 -5.72 5.95 4.19
CA VAL A 352 -7.13 5.59 4.12
C VAL A 352 -7.33 4.27 4.85
N VAL A 353 -8.12 4.28 5.92
CA VAL A 353 -8.36 3.12 6.78
C VAL A 353 -9.84 2.98 7.07
N GLY A 354 -10.43 1.82 6.76
CA GLY A 354 -11.84 1.55 7.03
C GLY A 354 -12.81 2.55 6.38
N GLY A 355 -12.46 3.11 5.21
CA GLY A 355 -13.26 4.13 4.52
C GLY A 355 -13.06 5.57 5.03
N ARG A 356 -12.22 5.78 6.05
CA ARG A 356 -11.90 7.09 6.61
C ARG A 356 -10.52 7.54 6.15
N SER A 357 -10.38 8.82 5.92
CA SER A 357 -9.14 9.44 5.43
C SER A 357 -8.49 10.26 6.53
N PHE A 358 -7.23 9.97 6.84
CA PHE A 358 -6.49 10.62 7.91
C PHE A 358 -5.19 11.22 7.41
N LEU A 359 -4.89 12.44 7.85
CA LEU A 359 -3.53 12.93 7.91
C LEU A 359 -2.95 12.63 9.29
N LEU A 360 -1.70 12.20 9.31
CA LEU A 360 -0.91 11.94 10.50
C LEU A 360 0.25 12.93 10.51
N GLY A 361 0.68 13.33 11.69
CA GLY A 361 1.79 14.26 11.81
C GLY A 361 2.27 14.49 13.24
N ARG A 362 2.97 15.60 13.41
CA ARG A 362 3.43 16.14 14.70
C ARG A 362 2.64 17.39 15.08
N GLY A 363 2.32 17.51 16.35
CA GLY A 363 1.85 18.76 16.95
C GLY A 363 3.01 19.72 17.21
N SER A 364 2.70 21.00 17.32
CA SER A 364 3.64 22.11 17.54
C SER A 364 4.59 21.94 18.73
N ASP A 365 4.18 21.17 19.74
CA ASP A 365 4.85 21.15 21.06
C ASP A 365 5.76 19.92 21.28
N ASN A 366 5.90 19.02 20.30
CA ASN A 366 6.63 17.76 20.46
C ASN A 366 7.35 17.35 19.18
N ASP A 367 8.64 17.68 19.10
CA ASP A 367 9.38 17.69 17.84
C ASP A 367 9.64 16.32 17.22
N LEU A 368 9.39 15.18 17.89
CA LEU A 368 9.93 13.89 17.43
C LEU A 368 8.98 12.69 17.58
N VAL A 369 7.66 12.87 17.65
CA VAL A 369 6.70 11.74 17.72
C VAL A 369 5.45 11.99 16.89
N TRP A 370 4.88 10.92 16.32
CA TRP A 370 3.55 11.00 15.70
C TRP A 370 2.48 11.08 16.78
N ASN A 371 1.95 12.27 17.02
CA ASN A 371 1.02 12.52 18.13
C ASN A 371 -0.29 13.19 17.71
N THR A 372 -0.36 13.74 16.49
CA THR A 372 -1.56 14.35 15.93
C THR A 372 -2.11 13.60 14.73
N CYS A 373 -3.43 13.68 14.56
CA CYS A 373 -4.18 13.05 13.49
C CYS A 373 -5.39 13.93 13.16
N VAL A 374 -5.59 14.19 11.86
CA VAL A 374 -6.72 14.95 11.33
C VAL A 374 -7.52 14.05 10.40
N GLU A 375 -8.78 13.82 10.72
CA GLU A 375 -9.72 13.12 9.84
C GLU A 375 -10.29 14.13 8.82
N ILE A 376 -10.17 13.81 7.52
CA ILE A 376 -10.58 14.72 6.44
C ILE A 376 -11.96 14.37 5.90
N PHE A 377 -12.17 13.08 5.58
CA PHE A 377 -13.39 12.58 4.95
C PHE A 377 -13.89 11.34 5.69
N ARG A 378 -15.22 11.17 5.69
CA ARG A 378 -15.94 10.01 6.22
C ARG A 378 -16.67 9.26 5.13
#